data_AF-A0A1G8HB91-F1
#
_entry.id   AF-A0A1G8HB91-F1
#
_cell.length_a   1.000
_cell.length_b   1.000
_cell.length_c   1.000
_cell.angle_alpha   90.00
_cell.angle_beta   90.00
_cell.angle_gamma   90.00
#
_symmetry.space_group_name_H-M   'P 1'
#
loop_
_entity.id
_entity.type
_entity.pdbx_description
1 polymer ?
#
loop_
_entity_poly.entity_id
_entity_poly.type
_entity_poly.pdbx_seq_one_letter_code
_entity_poly.pdbx_strand_id
1 'polypeptide(L)'
;MRIRSTRLRHWLPFCLCALLGGQALAAASPATSPVTSESSMLDINRYQLLYSATGDDRFLERMGSAGKRFEASLQGRQDADALRALWSDYQQGSKKLLADLSAHKINQQSEMAQSLKLSETFDAYLQAHPQTAAPELADNLRTRALLTARLANLRKVDNSRADAEEQKIKALDASIQQQIAALAKADAALSSDLANRWHYLQISQSNGKLLLYPFNAQIESMLGKLQNH
;
A
#
# COMPACT_ATOMS: atom_id res chain seq x y z
N MET A 1 37.89 77.79 18.65
CA MET A 1 37.84 78.50 17.36
C MET A 1 36.86 77.73 16.46
N ARG A 2 35.76 78.37 15.98
CA ARG A 2 34.58 77.84 15.23
C ARG A 2 33.69 76.87 16.06
N ILE A 3 32.41 77.06 16.42
CA ILE A 3 31.20 77.78 15.97
C ILE A 3 30.52 77.23 14.68
N ARG A 4 29.25 76.79 14.88
CA ARG A 4 28.10 76.53 13.97
C ARG A 4 28.14 75.22 13.17
N SER A 5 27.04 74.47 12.96
CA SER A 5 25.63 74.82 12.72
C SER A 5 24.69 73.61 13.00
N THR A 6 23.58 73.71 13.76
CA THR A 6 22.18 73.91 13.29
C THR A 6 21.77 73.04 12.08
N ARG A 7 20.68 72.26 12.02
CA ARG A 7 19.27 72.49 12.43
C ARG A 7 18.41 71.23 12.15
N LEU A 8 17.35 71.02 12.97
CA LEU A 8 15.93 70.69 12.63
C LEU A 8 15.65 69.47 11.72
N ARG A 9 14.58 68.67 11.80
CA ARG A 9 13.21 68.82 12.32
C ARG A 9 12.55 67.42 12.15
N HIS A 10 11.91 66.84 13.17
CA HIS A 10 10.42 66.72 13.27
C HIS A 10 9.78 65.44 12.68
N TRP A 11 9.36 64.49 13.54
CA TRP A 11 7.94 64.15 13.87
C TRP A 11 7.83 62.78 14.58
N LEU A 12 7.32 62.80 15.81
CA LEU A 12 6.50 61.75 16.48
C LEU A 12 5.10 61.74 15.81
N PRO A 13 4.10 60.84 16.08
CA PRO A 13 3.92 59.94 17.24
C PRO A 13 3.24 58.56 16.94
N PHE A 14 3.05 57.76 18.01
CA PHE A 14 1.92 56.85 18.31
C PHE A 14 1.37 55.85 17.26
N CYS A 15 1.30 54.56 17.64
CA CYS A 15 0.03 53.91 17.98
C CYS A 15 0.23 52.51 18.59
N LEU A 16 -0.25 52.34 19.82
CA LEU A 16 -0.74 51.09 20.38
C LEU A 16 -1.89 50.54 19.51
N CYS A 17 -1.93 49.24 19.28
CA CYS A 17 -3.12 48.38 19.13
C CYS A 17 -2.60 46.93 19.09
N ALA A 18 -2.80 46.13 20.13
CA ALA A 18 -4.01 45.36 20.42
C ALA A 18 -3.73 43.87 20.13
N LEU A 19 -3.77 43.08 21.21
CA LEU A 19 -3.91 41.64 21.22
C LEU A 19 -5.00 41.19 20.23
N LEU A 20 -4.71 40.23 19.37
CA LEU A 20 -5.67 39.26 18.87
C LEU A 20 -4.93 38.00 18.41
N GLY A 21 -5.47 36.86 18.84
CA GLY A 21 -4.83 35.56 18.79
C GLY A 21 -4.45 35.08 17.39
N GLY A 22 -3.34 34.37 17.36
CA GLY A 22 -3.03 33.41 16.31
C GLY A 22 -2.43 32.20 17.02
N GLN A 23 -3.27 31.35 17.61
CA GLN A 23 -2.86 29.95 17.74
C GLN A 23 -2.65 29.49 16.30
N ALA A 24 -1.40 29.37 15.90
CA ALA A 24 -1.05 28.61 14.72
C ALA A 24 -1.49 27.17 15.02
N LEU A 25 -2.74 26.85 14.69
CA LEU A 25 -3.06 25.52 14.22
C LEU A 25 -2.08 25.29 13.09
N ALA A 26 -0.99 24.59 13.40
CA ALA A 26 -0.36 23.74 12.42
C ALA A 26 -1.50 22.89 11.89
N ALA A 27 -2.02 23.27 10.72
CA ALA A 27 -2.85 22.40 9.94
C ALA A 27 -2.01 21.13 9.81
N ALA A 28 -2.41 20.09 10.52
CA ALA A 28 -1.97 18.75 10.20
C ALA A 28 -2.38 18.60 8.74
N SER A 29 -1.40 18.75 7.83
CA SER A 29 -1.54 18.23 6.49
C SER A 29 -2.05 16.80 6.65
N PRO A 30 -3.06 16.38 5.88
CA PRO A 30 -3.45 14.98 5.90
C PRO A 30 -2.16 14.18 5.68
N ALA A 31 -1.81 13.36 6.68
CA ALA A 31 -0.54 12.66 6.67
C ALA A 31 -0.57 11.73 5.46
N THR A 32 0.15 12.10 4.40
CA THR A 32 0.44 11.22 3.30
C THR A 32 1.31 10.10 3.88
N SER A 33 0.70 9.02 4.35
CA SER A 33 1.44 7.90 4.96
C SER A 33 2.43 7.37 3.90
N PRO A 34 3.74 7.56 4.09
CA PRO A 34 4.72 7.11 3.12
C PRO A 34 4.59 5.60 2.95
N VAL A 35 4.74 5.11 1.71
CA VAL A 35 4.70 3.67 1.44
C VAL A 35 5.79 2.99 2.27
N THR A 36 5.37 2.16 3.23
CA THR A 36 6.27 1.45 4.12
C THR A 36 6.91 0.24 3.43
N SER A 37 7.95 -0.31 4.04
CA SER A 37 8.53 -1.60 3.65
C SER A 37 7.50 -2.72 3.69
N GLU A 38 6.65 -2.73 4.70
CA GLU A 38 5.59 -3.72 4.92
C GLU A 38 4.55 -3.65 3.80
N SER A 39 4.09 -2.43 3.47
CA SER A 39 3.21 -2.20 2.31
C SER A 39 3.86 -2.67 1.00
N SER A 40 5.17 -2.46 0.83
CA SER A 40 5.89 -2.89 -0.36
C SER A 40 6.04 -4.42 -0.42
N MET A 41 6.23 -5.12 0.70
CA MET A 41 6.23 -6.59 0.75
C MET A 41 4.88 -7.18 0.32
N LEU A 42 3.77 -6.60 0.77
CA LEU A 42 2.43 -7.01 0.36
C LEU A 42 2.25 -6.85 -1.16
N ASP A 43 2.69 -5.72 -1.71
CA ASP A 43 2.65 -5.46 -3.15
C ASP A 43 3.52 -6.46 -3.94
N ILE A 44 4.74 -6.73 -3.48
CA ILE A 44 5.66 -7.69 -4.11
C ILE A 44 5.01 -9.08 -4.17
N ASN A 45 4.52 -9.58 -3.02
CA ASN A 45 3.81 -10.85 -2.95
C ASN A 45 2.59 -10.89 -3.87
N ARG A 46 1.79 -9.82 -3.86
CA ARG A 46 0.61 -9.71 -4.71
C ARG A 46 0.99 -9.86 -6.17
N TYR A 47 2.02 -9.16 -6.64
CA TYR A 47 2.40 -9.18 -8.04
C TYR A 47 3.02 -10.51 -8.48
N GLN A 48 3.84 -11.16 -7.65
CA GLN A 48 4.30 -12.53 -7.93
C GLN A 48 3.12 -13.50 -8.06
N LEU A 49 2.14 -13.43 -7.17
CA LEU A 49 0.95 -14.29 -7.19
C LEU A 49 -0.01 -13.97 -8.35
N LEU A 50 -0.07 -12.72 -8.79
CA LEU A 50 -0.84 -12.34 -9.98
C LEU A 50 -0.16 -12.84 -11.26
N TYR A 51 1.17 -12.74 -11.34
CA TYR A 51 1.94 -13.32 -12.42
C TYR A 51 1.68 -14.83 -12.51
N SER A 52 1.83 -15.56 -11.40
CA SER A 52 1.64 -17.02 -11.40
C SER A 52 0.23 -17.44 -11.85
N ALA A 53 -0.78 -16.70 -11.39
CA ALA A 53 -2.17 -16.96 -11.74
C ALA A 53 -2.53 -16.63 -13.20
N THR A 54 -1.80 -15.73 -13.86
CA THR A 54 -2.22 -15.15 -15.16
C THR A 54 -1.23 -15.33 -16.31
N GLY A 55 0.06 -15.53 -16.01
CA GLY A 55 1.15 -15.50 -16.98
C GLY A 55 1.46 -14.11 -17.56
N ASP A 56 0.95 -13.02 -16.95
CA ASP A 56 1.10 -11.66 -17.49
C ASP A 56 2.34 -10.96 -16.93
N ASP A 57 3.36 -10.78 -17.78
CA ASP A 57 4.65 -10.19 -17.45
C ASP A 57 4.56 -8.76 -16.89
N ARG A 58 3.47 -8.03 -17.14
CA ARG A 58 3.26 -6.69 -16.55
C ARG A 58 3.26 -6.74 -15.03
N PHE A 59 2.89 -7.87 -14.42
CA PHE A 59 2.99 -8.04 -12.98
C PHE A 59 4.45 -8.17 -12.52
N LEU A 60 5.35 -8.74 -13.31
CA LEU A 60 6.79 -8.76 -12.99
C LEU A 60 7.39 -7.35 -13.01
N GLU A 61 6.99 -6.50 -13.95
CA GLU A 61 7.41 -5.09 -13.99
C GLU A 61 6.93 -4.32 -12.74
N ARG A 62 5.68 -4.54 -12.35
CA ARG A 62 5.09 -3.95 -11.14
C ARG A 62 5.76 -4.47 -9.87
N MET A 63 6.11 -5.75 -9.82
CA MET A 63 6.90 -6.35 -8.75
C MET A 63 8.26 -5.68 -8.63
N GLY A 64 8.98 -5.48 -9.75
CA GLY A 64 10.24 -4.76 -9.77
C GLY A 64 10.12 -3.32 -9.27
N SER A 65 9.03 -2.64 -9.60
CA SER A 65 8.73 -1.29 -9.11
C SER A 65 8.44 -1.27 -7.60
N ALA A 66 7.73 -2.29 -7.09
CA ALA A 66 7.50 -2.46 -5.65
C ALA A 66 8.80 -2.77 -4.90
N GLY A 67 9.70 -3.57 -5.50
CA GLY A 67 11.05 -3.83 -4.99
C GLY A 67 11.90 -2.57 -4.82
N LYS A 68 11.86 -1.66 -5.81
CA LYS A 68 12.55 -0.36 -5.69
C LYS A 68 12.00 0.50 -4.55
N ARG A 69 10.68 0.52 -4.37
CA ARG A 69 10.04 1.23 -3.24
C ARG A 69 10.41 0.59 -1.90
N PHE A 70 10.43 -0.74 -1.85
CA PHE A 70 10.88 -1.50 -0.69
C PHE A 70 12.29 -1.08 -0.29
N GLU A 71 13.26 -1.14 -1.21
CA GLU A 71 14.65 -0.75 -0.94
C GLU A 71 14.79 0.70 -0.48
N ALA A 72 14.05 1.62 -1.11
CA ALA A 72 14.03 3.03 -0.70
C ALA A 72 13.48 3.22 0.72
N SER A 73 12.47 2.43 1.11
CA SER A 73 11.86 2.48 2.44
C SER A 73 12.73 1.92 3.58
N LEU A 74 13.86 1.27 3.25
CA LEU A 74 14.78 0.73 4.26
C LEU A 74 15.73 1.78 4.85
N GLN A 75 15.74 3.01 4.33
CA GLN A 75 16.58 4.07 4.86
C GLN A 75 16.18 4.43 6.29
N GLY A 76 17.15 4.37 7.21
CA GLY A 76 16.94 4.72 8.62
C GLY A 76 16.21 3.66 9.45
N ARG A 77 15.89 2.49 8.90
CA ARG A 77 15.32 1.37 9.66
C ARG A 77 16.39 0.61 10.45
N GLN A 78 16.06 0.20 11.66
CA GLN A 78 16.97 -0.57 12.53
C GLN A 78 17.21 -2.00 12.02
N ASP A 79 16.21 -2.59 11.36
CA ASP A 79 16.19 -3.95 10.81
C ASP A 79 16.54 -4.01 9.31
N ALA A 80 17.08 -2.91 8.75
CA ALA A 80 17.28 -2.76 7.30
C ALA A 80 18.11 -3.89 6.67
N ASP A 81 19.16 -4.38 7.34
CA ASP A 81 20.01 -5.43 6.81
C ASP A 81 19.32 -6.80 6.77
N ALA A 82 18.53 -7.12 7.81
CA ALA A 82 17.71 -8.33 7.82
C ALA A 82 16.66 -8.28 6.70
N LEU A 83 16.05 -7.11 6.49
CA LEU A 83 15.09 -6.86 5.41
C LEU A 83 15.73 -6.97 4.01
N ARG A 84 16.97 -6.49 3.84
CA ARG A 84 17.73 -6.66 2.59
C ARG A 84 18.06 -8.12 2.31
N ALA A 85 18.47 -8.87 3.33
CA ALA A 85 18.73 -10.30 3.20
C ALA A 85 17.45 -11.06 2.78
N LEU A 86 16.35 -10.80 3.48
CA LEU A 86 15.03 -11.37 3.17
C LEU A 86 14.60 -11.08 1.73
N TRP A 87 14.79 -9.83 1.28
CA TRP A 87 14.49 -9.43 -0.08
C TRP A 87 15.39 -10.10 -1.11
N SER A 88 16.69 -10.21 -0.85
CA SER A 88 17.64 -10.92 -1.71
C SER A 88 17.26 -12.39 -1.88
N ASP A 89 16.90 -13.07 -0.79
CA ASP A 89 16.46 -14.47 -0.81
C ASP A 89 15.16 -14.62 -1.62
N TYR A 90 14.21 -13.70 -1.42
CA TYR A 90 12.97 -13.66 -2.19
C TYR A 90 13.24 -13.47 -3.69
N GLN A 91 14.10 -12.52 -4.06
CA GLN A 91 14.49 -12.27 -5.45
C GLN A 91 15.16 -13.49 -6.08
N GLN A 92 16.03 -14.18 -5.35
CA GLN A 92 16.67 -15.40 -5.83
C GLN A 92 15.64 -16.51 -6.06
N GLY A 93 14.71 -16.69 -5.12
CA GLY A 93 13.60 -17.63 -5.26
C GLY A 93 12.72 -17.34 -6.47
N SER A 94 12.30 -16.09 -6.65
CA SER A 94 11.49 -15.66 -7.81
C SER A 94 12.25 -15.87 -9.14
N LYS A 95 13.52 -15.48 -9.22
CA LYS A 95 14.36 -15.71 -10.42
C LYS A 95 14.49 -17.19 -10.75
N LYS A 96 14.71 -18.04 -9.74
CA LYS A 96 14.79 -19.49 -9.92
C LYS A 96 13.47 -20.05 -10.43
N LEU A 97 12.35 -19.61 -9.87
CA LEU A 97 11.02 -20.04 -10.29
C LEU A 97 10.75 -19.73 -11.76
N LEU A 98 11.03 -18.49 -12.19
CA LEU A 98 10.89 -18.06 -13.58
C LEU A 98 11.82 -18.84 -14.52
N ALA A 99 13.06 -19.08 -14.10
CA ALA A 99 14.01 -19.89 -14.86
C ALA A 99 13.52 -21.33 -15.02
N ASP A 100 13.04 -21.96 -13.95
CA ASP A 100 12.54 -23.33 -13.99
C ASP A 100 11.23 -23.45 -14.82
N LEU A 101 10.34 -22.45 -14.77
CA LEU A 101 9.14 -22.40 -15.63
C LEU A 101 9.52 -22.28 -17.11
N SER A 102 10.39 -21.32 -17.46
CA SER A 102 10.83 -21.09 -18.84
C SER A 102 11.59 -22.29 -19.43
N ALA A 103 12.36 -23.00 -18.59
CA ALA A 103 13.05 -24.23 -18.96
C ALA A 103 12.12 -25.46 -18.94
N HIS A 104 10.80 -25.29 -18.75
CA HIS A 104 9.80 -26.34 -18.68
C HIS A 104 10.08 -27.42 -17.61
N LYS A 105 10.84 -27.08 -16.57
CA LYS A 105 11.12 -27.99 -15.44
C LYS A 105 9.95 -28.06 -14.47
N ILE A 106 9.09 -27.04 -14.48
CA ILE A 106 7.85 -26.99 -13.71
C ILE A 106 6.70 -26.59 -14.64
N ASN A 107 5.49 -27.04 -14.32
CA ASN A 107 4.27 -26.59 -14.99
C ASN A 107 3.63 -25.41 -14.24
N GLN A 108 2.59 -24.81 -14.82
CA GLN A 108 1.90 -23.67 -14.23
C GLN A 108 1.34 -23.96 -12.82
N GLN A 109 0.76 -25.14 -12.59
CA GLN A 109 0.24 -25.49 -11.26
C GLN A 109 1.35 -25.58 -10.20
N SER A 110 2.52 -26.12 -10.59
CA SER A 110 3.71 -26.18 -9.74
C SER A 110 4.27 -24.78 -9.48
N GLU A 111 4.22 -23.90 -10.48
CA GLU A 111 4.63 -22.51 -10.34
C GLU A 111 3.72 -21.72 -9.38
N MET A 112 2.40 -21.91 -9.47
CA MET A 112 1.44 -21.35 -8.50
C MET A 112 1.73 -21.84 -7.07
N ALA A 113 1.97 -23.15 -6.90
CA ALA A 113 2.28 -23.73 -5.58
C ALA A 113 3.60 -23.20 -4.99
N GLN A 114 4.63 -23.05 -5.83
CA GLN A 114 5.92 -22.53 -5.40
C GLN A 114 5.89 -21.01 -5.16
N SER A 115 5.13 -20.25 -5.96
CA SER A 115 4.87 -18.81 -5.71
C SER A 115 4.16 -18.61 -4.36
N LEU A 116 3.19 -19.46 -4.02
CA LEU A 116 2.56 -19.46 -2.70
C LEU A 116 3.59 -19.73 -1.59
N LYS A 117 4.45 -20.73 -1.75
CA LYS A 117 5.49 -21.04 -0.77
C LYS A 117 6.47 -19.88 -0.60
N LEU A 118 6.88 -19.24 -1.69
CA LEU A 118 7.77 -18.08 -1.65
C LEU A 118 7.14 -16.92 -0.88
N SER A 119 5.83 -16.69 -1.07
CA SER A 119 5.09 -15.62 -0.39
C SER A 119 5.05 -15.75 1.13
N GLU A 120 5.13 -16.98 1.66
CA GLU A 120 5.14 -17.28 3.10
C GLU A 120 6.36 -16.67 3.82
N THR A 121 7.43 -16.37 3.09
CA THR A 121 8.65 -15.75 3.62
C THR A 121 8.39 -14.35 4.18
N PHE A 122 7.69 -13.51 3.41
CA PHE A 122 7.27 -12.19 3.90
C PHE A 122 6.12 -12.29 4.91
N ASP A 123 5.20 -13.26 4.76
CA ASP A 123 4.12 -13.45 5.74
C ASP A 123 4.69 -13.76 7.13
N ALA A 124 5.69 -14.64 7.21
CA ALA A 124 6.37 -14.97 8.46
C ALA A 124 7.05 -13.74 9.09
N TYR A 125 7.69 -12.90 8.27
CA TYR A 125 8.30 -11.66 8.75
C TYR A 125 7.25 -10.69 9.34
N LEU A 126 6.18 -10.44 8.59
CA LEU A 126 5.10 -9.53 8.99
C LEU A 126 4.37 -10.03 10.25
N GLN A 127 4.23 -11.34 10.43
CA GLN A 127 3.68 -11.94 11.64
C GLN A 127 4.60 -11.79 12.85
N ALA A 128 5.92 -11.90 12.66
CA ALA A 128 6.91 -11.73 13.72
C ALA A 128 7.10 -10.25 14.12
N HIS A 129 6.79 -9.33 13.21
CA HIS A 129 6.92 -7.88 13.41
C HIS A 129 5.58 -7.17 13.17
N PRO A 130 4.57 -7.44 14.01
CA PRO A 130 3.25 -6.85 13.83
C PRO A 130 3.34 -5.33 13.99
N GLN A 131 2.65 -4.60 13.10
CA GLN A 131 2.52 -3.16 13.24
C GLN A 131 1.76 -2.85 14.54
N THR A 132 2.27 -1.90 15.31
CA THR A 132 1.65 -1.48 16.58
C THR A 132 0.41 -0.61 16.39
N ALA A 133 0.30 0.05 15.23
CA ALA A 133 -0.87 0.83 14.86
C ALA A 133 -1.93 -0.07 14.20
N ALA A 134 -3.20 0.32 14.35
CA ALA A 134 -4.28 -0.33 13.64
C ALA A 134 -4.12 -0.11 12.11
N PRO A 135 -4.43 -1.11 11.26
CA PRO A 135 -4.28 -0.97 9.81
C PRO A 135 -5.13 0.17 9.25
N GLU A 136 -4.52 1.01 8.41
CA GLU A 136 -5.24 2.06 7.69
C GLU A 136 -6.01 1.46 6.50
N LEU A 137 -6.90 2.26 5.88
CA LEU A 137 -7.65 1.83 4.70
C LEU A 137 -6.72 1.37 3.57
N ALA A 138 -5.59 2.05 3.37
CA ALA A 138 -4.62 1.66 2.35
C ALA A 138 -4.01 0.27 2.63
N ASP A 139 -3.69 -0.05 3.89
CA ASP A 139 -3.14 -1.34 4.29
C ASP A 139 -4.17 -2.46 4.11
N ASN A 140 -5.42 -2.20 4.47
CA ASN A 140 -6.51 -3.15 4.27
C ASN A 140 -6.79 -3.40 2.78
N LEU A 141 -6.73 -2.38 1.93
CA LEU A 141 -6.85 -2.54 0.48
C LEU A 141 -5.70 -3.37 -0.13
N ARG A 142 -4.46 -3.15 0.32
CA ARG A 142 -3.31 -3.97 -0.10
C ARG A 142 -3.48 -5.42 0.33
N THR A 143 -3.83 -5.63 1.59
CA THR A 143 -4.09 -6.96 2.15
C THR A 143 -5.18 -7.66 1.37
N ARG A 144 -6.30 -6.98 1.09
CA ARG A 144 -7.41 -7.55 0.31
C ARG A 144 -6.98 -8.00 -1.08
N ALA A 145 -6.12 -7.22 -1.73
CA ALA A 145 -5.62 -7.56 -3.06
C ALA A 145 -4.62 -8.72 -3.05
N LEU A 146 -3.76 -8.78 -2.03
CA LEU A 146 -2.89 -9.94 -1.79
C LEU A 146 -3.71 -11.21 -1.56
N LEU A 147 -4.69 -11.19 -0.65
CA LEU A 147 -5.54 -12.35 -0.34
C LEU A 147 -6.27 -12.85 -1.59
N THR A 148 -6.69 -11.94 -2.48
CA THR A 148 -7.30 -12.30 -3.77
C THR A 148 -6.34 -13.00 -4.71
N ALA A 149 -5.13 -12.46 -4.87
CA ALA A 149 -4.11 -13.11 -5.68
C ALA A 149 -3.76 -14.49 -5.11
N ARG A 150 -3.67 -14.60 -3.77
CA ARG A 150 -3.45 -15.87 -3.08
C ARG A 150 -4.58 -16.86 -3.31
N LEU A 151 -5.84 -16.43 -3.17
CA LEU A 151 -7.03 -17.26 -3.42
C LEU A 151 -7.04 -17.81 -4.84
N ALA A 152 -6.68 -17.01 -5.84
CA ALA A 152 -6.64 -17.45 -7.24
C ALA A 152 -5.66 -18.61 -7.47
N ASN A 153 -4.51 -18.58 -6.81
CA ASN A 153 -3.53 -19.66 -6.83
C ASN A 153 -4.03 -20.87 -6.03
N LEU A 154 -4.53 -20.66 -4.81
CA LEU A 154 -5.00 -21.72 -3.92
C LEU A 154 -6.16 -22.52 -4.53
N ARG A 155 -7.10 -21.88 -5.23
CA ARG A 155 -8.19 -22.59 -5.93
C ARG A 155 -7.70 -23.59 -6.98
N LYS A 156 -6.44 -23.53 -7.40
CA LYS A 156 -5.80 -24.48 -8.32
C LYS A 156 -4.91 -25.51 -7.64
N VAL A 157 -4.45 -25.27 -6.42
CA VAL A 157 -3.43 -26.11 -5.77
C VAL A 157 -3.82 -26.66 -4.40
N ASP A 158 -4.71 -25.99 -3.66
CA ASP A 158 -5.15 -26.37 -2.31
C ASP A 158 -6.51 -25.71 -1.98
N ASN A 159 -7.59 -26.44 -2.21
CA ASN A 159 -8.96 -25.94 -1.98
C ASN A 159 -9.28 -25.70 -0.50
N SER A 160 -8.69 -26.45 0.43
CA SER A 160 -8.97 -26.26 1.86
C SER A 160 -8.38 -24.94 2.35
N ARG A 161 -7.14 -24.63 1.98
CA ARG A 161 -6.54 -23.31 2.22
C ARG A 161 -7.29 -22.20 1.50
N ALA A 162 -7.81 -22.46 0.29
CA ALA A 162 -8.60 -21.49 -0.45
C ALA A 162 -9.85 -21.05 0.32
N ASP A 163 -10.58 -21.98 0.95
CA ASP A 163 -11.78 -21.65 1.71
C ASP A 163 -11.47 -20.80 2.96
N ALA A 164 -10.37 -21.11 3.65
CA ALA A 164 -9.90 -20.30 4.78
C ALA A 164 -9.52 -18.87 4.32
N GLU A 165 -8.89 -18.74 3.16
CA GLU A 165 -8.52 -17.44 2.57
C GLU A 165 -9.75 -16.61 2.19
N GLU A 166 -10.79 -17.26 1.66
CA GLU A 166 -12.07 -16.61 1.34
C GLU A 166 -12.77 -16.06 2.60
N GLN A 167 -12.68 -16.76 3.73
CA GLN A 167 -13.23 -16.24 5.00
C GLN A 167 -12.48 -15.01 5.50
N LYS A 168 -11.14 -14.97 5.36
CA LYS A 168 -10.36 -13.77 5.68
C LYS A 168 -10.76 -12.58 4.81
N ILE A 169 -10.99 -12.83 3.52
CA ILE A 169 -11.50 -11.82 2.57
C ILE A 169 -12.84 -11.25 3.05
N LYS A 170 -13.80 -12.11 3.40
CA LYS A 170 -15.13 -11.69 3.86
C LYS A 170 -15.06 -10.83 5.13
N ALA A 171 -14.21 -11.21 6.09
CA ALA A 171 -13.99 -10.43 7.31
C ALA A 171 -13.36 -9.05 7.01
N LEU A 172 -12.39 -9.01 6.09
CA LEU A 172 -11.70 -7.78 5.71
C LEU A 172 -12.61 -6.80 4.95
N ASP A 173 -13.52 -7.31 4.12
CA ASP A 173 -14.42 -6.48 3.33
C ASP A 173 -15.34 -5.61 4.19
N ALA A 174 -15.76 -6.11 5.36
CA ALA A 174 -16.54 -5.34 6.32
C ALA A 174 -15.73 -4.17 6.94
N SER A 175 -14.46 -4.42 7.27
CA SER A 175 -13.56 -3.39 7.82
C SER A 175 -13.28 -2.28 6.80
N ILE A 176 -13.02 -2.65 5.53
CA ILE A 176 -12.81 -1.70 4.44
C ILE A 176 -14.06 -0.83 4.24
N GLN A 177 -15.24 -1.43 4.21
CA GLN A 177 -16.51 -0.70 4.07
C GLN A 177 -16.70 0.33 5.20
N GLN A 178 -16.40 -0.06 6.44
CA GLN A 178 -16.49 0.82 7.60
C GLN A 178 -15.49 1.99 7.52
N GLN A 179 -14.24 1.72 7.11
CA GLN A 179 -13.21 2.75 6.97
C GLN A 179 -13.55 3.75 5.85
N ILE A 180 -14.06 3.27 4.69
CA ILE A 180 -14.52 4.15 3.61
C ILE A 180 -15.67 5.05 4.08
N ALA A 181 -16.63 4.52 4.83
CA ALA A 181 -17.74 5.31 5.37
C ALA A 181 -17.26 6.35 6.41
N ALA A 182 -16.25 6.01 7.21
CA ALA A 182 -15.69 6.93 8.20
C ALA A 182 -14.99 8.14 7.55
N LEU A 183 -14.44 7.99 6.33
CA LEU A 183 -13.83 9.10 5.59
C LEU A 183 -14.81 10.23 5.28
N ALA A 184 -16.12 9.98 5.22
CA ALA A 184 -17.11 10.99 4.87
C ALA A 184 -17.09 12.22 5.78
N LYS A 185 -16.61 12.06 7.02
CA LYS A 185 -16.46 13.17 7.98
C LYS A 185 -15.27 14.10 7.66
N ALA A 186 -14.23 13.58 7.02
CA ALA A 186 -13.01 14.30 6.69
C ALA A 186 -12.98 14.75 5.22
N ASP A 187 -13.42 13.88 4.30
CA ASP A 187 -13.49 14.15 2.87
C ASP A 187 -14.68 13.37 2.25
N ALA A 188 -15.81 14.05 2.11
CA ALA A 188 -17.04 13.47 1.57
C ALA A 188 -16.93 13.09 0.09
N ALA A 189 -16.14 13.85 -0.69
CA ALA A 189 -15.97 13.58 -2.12
C ALA A 189 -15.11 12.33 -2.35
N LEU A 190 -13.99 12.22 -1.63
CA LEU A 190 -13.16 11.02 -1.64
C LEU A 190 -13.93 9.80 -1.11
N SER A 191 -14.65 9.94 0.00
CA SER A 191 -15.48 8.85 0.55
C SER A 191 -16.51 8.33 -0.45
N SER A 192 -17.23 9.22 -1.15
CA SER A 192 -18.23 8.83 -2.15
C SER A 192 -17.60 8.10 -3.35
N ASP A 193 -16.48 8.60 -3.89
CA ASP A 193 -15.80 7.94 -5.01
C ASP A 193 -15.23 6.56 -4.62
N LEU A 194 -14.61 6.45 -3.44
CA LEU A 194 -14.12 5.17 -2.93
C LEU A 194 -15.27 4.19 -2.67
N ALA A 195 -16.40 4.66 -2.13
CA ALA A 195 -17.58 3.82 -1.93
C ALA A 195 -18.15 3.28 -3.25
N ASN A 196 -18.22 4.09 -4.29
CA ASN A 196 -18.69 3.67 -5.62
C ASN A 196 -17.77 2.60 -6.23
N ARG A 197 -16.46 2.79 -6.14
CA ARG A 197 -15.45 1.83 -6.63
C ARG A 197 -15.49 0.52 -5.86
N TRP A 198 -15.60 0.61 -4.55
CA TRP A 198 -15.72 -0.55 -3.68
C TRP A 198 -16.99 -1.36 -3.98
N HIS A 199 -18.13 -0.68 -4.14
CA HIS A 199 -19.38 -1.32 -4.53
C HIS A 199 -19.30 -2.01 -5.89
N TYR A 200 -18.67 -1.36 -6.89
CA TYR A 200 -18.42 -1.97 -8.19
C TYR A 200 -17.58 -3.26 -8.07
N LEU A 201 -16.56 -3.26 -7.22
CA LEU A 201 -15.75 -4.45 -6.96
C LEU A 201 -16.60 -5.60 -6.39
N GLN A 202 -17.45 -5.31 -5.40
CA GLN A 202 -18.33 -6.29 -4.78
C GLN A 202 -19.30 -6.92 -5.79
N ILE A 203 -19.92 -6.10 -6.64
CA ILE A 203 -20.82 -6.59 -7.71
C ILE A 203 -20.06 -7.42 -8.73
N SER A 204 -18.86 -6.98 -9.14
CA SER A 204 -18.07 -7.72 -10.14
C SER A 204 -17.66 -9.12 -9.65
N GLN A 205 -17.55 -9.30 -8.33
CA GLN A 205 -17.20 -10.56 -7.69
C GLN A 205 -18.39 -11.52 -7.54
N SER A 206 -19.58 -11.00 -7.22
CA SER A 206 -20.78 -11.83 -6.98
C SER A 206 -21.28 -12.54 -8.24
N ASN A 207 -20.94 -12.03 -9.43
CA ASN A 207 -21.34 -12.61 -10.73
C ASN A 207 -20.48 -13.82 -11.19
N GLY A 208 -19.68 -14.40 -10.29
CA GLY A 208 -19.17 -15.77 -10.43
C GLY A 208 -17.82 -15.94 -11.14
N LYS A 209 -17.21 -14.87 -11.67
CA LYS A 209 -15.80 -14.90 -12.12
C LYS A 209 -15.11 -13.58 -11.81
N LEU A 210 -14.37 -13.56 -10.71
CA LEU A 210 -13.46 -12.46 -10.39
C LEU A 210 -12.39 -12.34 -11.49
N LEU A 211 -12.45 -11.25 -12.24
CA LEU A 211 -11.41 -10.89 -13.20
C LEU A 211 -10.27 -10.21 -12.43
N LEU A 212 -9.14 -10.92 -12.30
CA LEU A 212 -8.00 -10.46 -11.50
C LEU A 212 -7.47 -9.09 -11.93
N TYR A 213 -7.41 -8.84 -13.24
CA TYR A 213 -6.89 -7.58 -13.76
C TYR A 213 -7.81 -6.37 -13.46
N PRO A 214 -9.10 -6.36 -13.84
CA PRO A 214 -10.02 -5.28 -13.43
C PRO A 214 -10.07 -5.07 -11.92
N PHE A 215 -10.07 -6.15 -11.14
CA PHE A 215 -10.04 -6.04 -9.69
C PHE A 215 -8.79 -5.33 -9.18
N ASN A 216 -7.60 -5.78 -9.63
CA ASN A 216 -6.35 -5.19 -9.20
C ASN A 216 -6.24 -3.72 -9.63
N ALA A 217 -6.69 -3.37 -10.84
CA ALA A 217 -6.70 -1.99 -11.32
C ALA A 217 -7.59 -1.07 -10.48
N GLN A 218 -8.75 -1.55 -10.01
CA GLN A 218 -9.61 -0.78 -9.12
C GLN A 218 -8.96 -0.58 -7.74
N ILE A 219 -8.33 -1.62 -7.18
CA ILE A 219 -7.56 -1.46 -5.93
C ILE A 219 -6.46 -0.42 -6.08
N GLU A 220 -5.67 -0.50 -7.15
CA GLU A 220 -4.60 0.47 -7.41
C GLU A 220 -5.13 1.89 -7.60
N SER A 221 -6.27 2.06 -8.27
CA SER A 221 -6.90 3.37 -8.40
C SER A 221 -7.35 3.94 -7.07
N MET A 222 -7.86 3.11 -6.15
CA MET A 222 -8.24 3.53 -4.80
C MET A 222 -6.99 3.89 -3.97
N LEU A 223 -5.94 3.07 -4.03
CA LEU A 223 -4.65 3.34 -3.37
C LEU A 223 -4.03 4.66 -3.87
N GLY A 224 -4.03 4.90 -5.18
CA GLY A 224 -3.50 6.14 -5.75
C GLY A 224 -4.28 7.38 -5.32
N LYS A 225 -5.58 7.26 -5.07
CA LYS A 225 -6.39 8.37 -4.51
C LYS A 225 -6.06 8.64 -3.06
N LEU A 226 -5.89 7.59 -2.26
CA LEU A 226 -5.49 7.71 -0.85
C LEU A 226 -4.07 8.27 -0.66
N GLN A 227 -3.21 8.18 -1.67
CA GLN A 227 -1.85 8.73 -1.64
C GLN A 227 -1.75 10.20 -2.07
N ASN A 228 -2.77 10.71 -2.76
CA ASN A 228 -2.79 12.08 -3.30
C ASN A 228 -3.66 13.05 -2.48
N HIS A 229 -4.21 12.57 -1.37
CA HIS A 229 -5.07 13.29 -0.44
C HIS A 229 -4.51 13.14 0.98
#